data_AF-A0A1Z8RN80-F1
#
_entry.id   AF-A0A1Z8RN80-F1
#
_cell.length_a   1.000
_cell.length_b   1.000
_cell.length_c   1.000
_cell.angle_alpha   90.00
_cell.angle_beta   90.00
_cell.angle_gamma   90.00
#
_symmetry.space_group_name_H-M   'P 1'
#
loop_
_entity.id
_entity.type
_entity.pdbx_description
1 polymer ?
#
loop_
_entity_poly.entity_id
_entity_poly.type
_entity_poly.pdbx_seq_one_letter_code
_entity_poly.pdbx_strand_id
1 'polypeptide(L)'
;MIPSALDQAKKELLGEGLDEELLKQCVEQAEGDIQRAHQMYVHRRASEISPSLEDLDARETWPMLTPLIILYTLGTIGVLGLVFGFLGKKLGWW
;
A
#
# COMPACT_ATOMS: atom_id res chain seq x y z
N MET A 1 -19.22 4.50 -14.61
CA MET A 1 -17.97 5.28 -14.51
C MET A 1 -17.98 5.87 -13.11
N ILE A 2 -17.21 5.30 -12.18
CA ILE A 2 -17.16 5.79 -10.80
C ILE A 2 -16.45 7.15 -10.87
N PRO A 3 -17.06 8.27 -10.44
CA PRO A 3 -16.37 9.55 -10.47
C PRO A 3 -15.11 9.43 -9.63
N SER A 4 -13.97 9.85 -10.19
CA SER A 4 -12.71 9.83 -9.44
C SER A 4 -12.87 10.73 -8.21
N ALA A 5 -12.30 10.35 -7.06
CA ALA A 5 -12.34 11.19 -5.85
C ALA A 5 -11.81 12.61 -6.11
N LEU A 6 -10.96 12.74 -7.14
CA LEU A 6 -10.41 14.00 -7.67
C LEU A 6 -11.48 14.87 -8.36
N ASP A 7 -12.38 14.27 -9.15
CA ASP A 7 -13.51 14.99 -9.77
C ASP A 7 -14.51 15.47 -8.72
N GLN A 8 -14.74 14.68 -7.67
CA GLN A 8 -15.63 15.07 -6.57
C GLN A 8 -15.03 16.22 -5.75
N ALA A 9 -13.75 16.12 -5.37
CA ALA A 9 -13.03 17.19 -4.67
C ALA A 9 -12.95 18.49 -5.49
N LYS A 10 -12.78 18.39 -6.81
CA LYS A 10 -12.80 19.55 -7.72
C LYS A 10 -14.18 20.18 -7.83
N LYS A 11 -15.25 19.37 -7.79
CA LYS A 11 -16.64 19.85 -7.81
C LYS A 11 -17.03 20.54 -6.50
N GLU A 12 -16.56 20.04 -5.36
CA GLU A 12 -16.72 20.69 -4.05
C GLU A 12 -16.00 22.04 -3.98
N LEU A 13 -14.82 22.15 -4.62
CA LEU A 13 -14.09 23.42 -4.71
C LEU A 13 -14.75 24.45 -5.66
N LEU A 14 -15.52 23.99 -6.65
CA LEU A 14 -16.21 24.83 -7.64
C LEU A 14 -17.70 25.10 -7.31
N GLY A 15 -18.23 24.54 -6.23
CA GLY A 15 -19.66 24.56 -5.91
C GLY A 15 -19.98 24.72 -4.43
N GLU A 16 -21.21 24.37 -4.02
CA GLU A 16 -21.66 24.41 -2.63
C GLU A 16 -21.23 23.13 -1.90
N GLY A 17 -20.22 23.27 -1.03
CA GLY A 17 -19.62 22.17 -0.26
C GLY A 17 -18.16 22.43 0.12
N LEU A 18 -17.68 23.67 -0.07
CA LEU A 18 -16.34 24.06 0.27
C LEU A 18 -16.17 24.11 1.79
N ASP A 19 -15.27 23.27 2.32
CA ASP A 19 -14.78 23.41 3.68
C ASP A 19 -13.84 24.63 3.73
N GLU A 20 -14.41 25.82 3.94
CA GLU A 20 -13.69 27.10 4.01
C GLU A 20 -12.55 27.06 5.04
N GLU A 21 -12.71 26.29 6.12
CA GLU A 21 -11.69 26.15 7.16
C GLU A 21 -10.47 25.35 6.67
N LEU A 22 -10.68 24.27 5.91
CA LEU A 22 -9.61 23.49 5.28
C LEU A 22 -8.92 24.28 4.16
N LEU A 23 -9.68 25.04 3.37
CA LEU A 23 -9.11 25.87 2.32
C LEU A 23 -8.25 26.99 2.92
N LYS A 24 -8.70 27.63 4.00
CA LYS A 24 -7.94 28.67 4.70
C LYS A 24 -6.63 28.13 5.28
N GLN A 25 -6.66 26.94 5.88
CA GLN A 25 -5.43 26.27 6.34
C GLN A 25 -4.48 25.96 5.16
N CYS A 26 -5.01 25.51 4.02
CA CYS A 26 -4.19 25.25 2.83
C CYS A 26 -3.60 26.54 2.24
N VAL A 27 -4.31 27.66 2.30
CA VAL A 27 -3.81 28.98 1.85
C VAL A 27 -2.71 29.51 2.77
N GLU A 28 -2.88 29.35 4.09
CA GLU A 28 -1.86 29.72 5.09
C GLU A 28 -0.58 28.88 4.91
N GLN A 29 -0.74 27.60 4.65
CA GLN A 29 0.36 26.67 4.41
C GLN A 29 1.04 26.87 3.04
N ALA A 30 0.33 27.48 2.08
CA ALA A 30 0.83 27.81 0.75
C ALA A 30 1.40 29.24 0.65
N GLU A 31 1.63 29.92 1.78
CA GLU A 31 2.19 31.28 1.84
C GLU A 31 1.41 32.30 0.99
N GLY A 32 0.09 32.12 0.85
CA GLY A 32 -0.77 33.02 0.07
C GLY A 32 -0.84 32.73 -1.43
N ASP A 33 -0.23 31.65 -1.92
CA ASP A 33 -0.40 31.19 -3.31
C ASP A 33 -1.71 30.40 -3.47
N ILE A 34 -2.71 31.06 -4.07
CA ILE A 34 -4.07 30.51 -4.26
C ILE A 34 -4.06 29.31 -5.21
N GLN A 35 -3.19 29.27 -6.22
CA GLN A 35 -3.12 28.14 -7.16
C GLN A 35 -2.60 26.90 -6.44
N ARG A 36 -1.57 27.08 -5.61
CA ARG A 36 -0.96 26.02 -4.83
C ARG A 36 -1.88 25.55 -3.70
N ALA A 37 -2.59 26.46 -3.05
CA ALA A 37 -3.59 26.14 -2.03
C ALA A 37 -4.76 25.31 -2.59
N HIS A 38 -5.25 25.62 -3.80
CA HIS A 38 -6.30 24.84 -4.45
C HIS A 38 -5.84 23.42 -4.78
N GLN A 39 -4.61 23.25 -5.26
CA GLN A 39 -4.04 21.93 -5.50
C GLN A 39 -3.92 21.13 -4.20
N MET A 40 -3.43 21.76 -3.12
CA MET A 40 -3.35 21.13 -1.80
C MET A 40 -4.72 20.71 -1.25
N TYR A 41 -5.74 21.57 -1.39
CA TYR A 41 -7.11 21.26 -0.97
C TYR A 41 -7.69 20.06 -1.74
N VAL A 42 -7.55 20.04 -3.08
CA VAL A 42 -8.07 18.94 -3.90
C VAL A 42 -7.37 17.62 -3.58
N HIS A 43 -6.05 17.63 -3.39
CA HIS A 43 -5.32 16.42 -3.01
C HIS A 43 -5.72 15.91 -1.63
N ARG A 44 -5.87 16.81 -0.65
CA ARG A 44 -6.27 16.46 0.72
C ARG A 44 -7.70 15.92 0.76
N ARG A 45 -8.66 16.58 0.11
CA ARG A 45 -10.04 16.08 0.01
C ARG A 45 -10.16 14.80 -0.79
N ALA A 46 -9.40 14.64 -1.87
CA ALA A 46 -9.36 13.36 -2.58
C ALA A 46 -8.84 12.23 -1.67
N SER A 47 -7.85 12.48 -0.82
CA SER A 47 -7.35 11.50 0.16
C SER A 47 -8.30 11.23 1.34
N GLU A 48 -9.17 12.18 1.68
CA GLU A 48 -10.22 11.99 2.69
C GLU A 48 -11.45 11.25 2.14
N ILE A 49 -11.83 11.53 0.88
CA ILE A 49 -13.00 10.94 0.18
C ILE A 49 -12.70 9.51 -0.25
N SER A 50 -11.52 9.29 -0.82
CA SER A 50 -10.95 7.95 -0.96
C SER A 50 -9.76 7.88 -0.03
N PRO A 51 -9.93 7.51 1.25
CA PRO A 51 -8.80 6.99 2.00
C PRO A 51 -8.31 5.84 1.15
N SER A 52 -7.16 6.00 0.53
CA SER A 52 -6.53 4.91 -0.19
C SER A 52 -6.31 3.83 0.85
N LEU A 53 -7.27 2.91 0.94
CA LEU A 53 -7.14 1.55 1.45
C LEU A 53 -6.13 0.75 0.59
N GLU A 54 -5.26 1.43 -0.15
CA GLU A 54 -3.97 0.88 -0.53
C GLU A 54 -3.13 0.86 0.74
N ASP A 55 -3.28 -0.28 1.40
CA ASP A 55 -2.36 -0.89 2.32
C ASP A 55 -0.92 -0.78 1.74
N LEU A 56 -0.31 0.39 1.93
CA LEU A 56 1.08 0.67 1.55
C LEU A 56 2.03 -0.31 2.25
N ASP A 57 1.60 -0.84 3.40
CA ASP A 57 2.25 -1.91 4.17
C ASP A 57 2.25 -3.23 3.39
N ALA A 58 1.16 -3.58 2.70
CA ALA A 58 1.12 -4.76 1.84
C ALA A 58 2.07 -4.67 0.63
N ARG A 59 2.40 -3.45 0.16
CA ARG A 59 3.32 -3.23 -0.97
C ARG A 59 4.79 -3.24 -0.56
N GLU A 60 5.12 -3.02 0.71
CA GLU A 60 6.44 -3.28 1.28
C GLU A 60 6.65 -4.75 1.71
N THR A 61 5.73 -5.65 1.32
CA THR A 61 5.97 -7.10 1.41
C THR A 61 7.15 -7.45 0.52
N TRP A 62 8.35 -7.48 1.12
CA TRP A 62 9.65 -7.82 0.54
C TRP A 62 9.51 -8.96 -0.48
N PRO A 63 9.36 -8.65 -1.79
CA PRO A 63 9.08 -9.69 -2.79
C PRO A 63 10.27 -10.64 -2.96
N MET A 64 11.41 -10.26 -2.38
CA MET A 64 12.65 -11.03 -2.31
C MET A 64 12.69 -12.03 -1.13
N LEU A 65 11.84 -11.88 -0.11
CA LEU A 65 11.79 -12.81 1.03
C LEU A 65 11.11 -14.13 0.64
N THR A 66 10.01 -14.05 -0.11
CA THR A 66 9.26 -15.21 -0.60
C THR A 66 10.12 -16.24 -1.35
N PRO A 67 10.94 -15.87 -2.36
CA PRO A 67 11.78 -16.84 -3.04
C PRO A 67 12.86 -17.42 -2.13
N LEU A 68 13.38 -16.66 -1.17
CA LEU A 68 14.38 -17.14 -0.22
C LEU A 68 13.80 -18.20 0.73
N ILE A 69 12.58 -17.99 1.23
CA ILE A 69 11.88 -18.96 2.07
C ILE A 69 11.58 -20.24 1.29
N ILE A 70 11.11 -20.12 0.04
CA ILE A 70 10.82 -21.28 -0.81
C ILE A 70 12.11 -22.10 -1.06
N LEU A 71 13.20 -21.43 -1.42
CA LEU A 71 14.48 -22.10 -1.66
C LEU A 71 15.00 -22.81 -0.40
N TYR A 72 14.96 -22.13 0.74
CA TYR A 72 15.40 -22.69 2.03
C TYR A 72 14.54 -23.88 2.47
N THR A 73 13.22 -23.76 2.37
CA THR A 73 12.29 -24.83 2.77
C THR A 73 12.43 -26.05 1.88
N LEU A 74 12.51 -25.89 0.56
CA LEU A 74 12.76 -26.99 -0.37
C LEU A 74 14.11 -27.67 -0.12
N GLY A 75 15.17 -26.88 0.09
CA GLY A 75 16.48 -27.41 0.45
C GLY A 75 16.45 -28.21 1.75
N THR A 76 15.78 -27.69 2.77
CA THR A 76 15.64 -28.33 4.09
C THR A 76 14.86 -29.65 3.99
N ILE A 77 13.74 -29.65 3.27
CA ILE A 77 12.95 -30.87 3.03
C ILE A 77 13.78 -31.91 2.26
N GLY A 78 14.53 -31.47 1.25
CA GLY A 78 15.41 -32.35 0.47
C GLY A 78 16.47 -33.03 1.34
N VAL A 79 17.19 -32.26 2.17
CA VAL A 79 18.20 -32.79 3.09
C VAL A 79 17.58 -33.74 4.12
N LEU A 80 16.45 -33.35 4.72
CA LEU A 80 15.73 -34.20 5.66
C LEU A 80 15.31 -35.52 5.01
N GLY A 81 14.73 -35.49 3.82
CA GLY A 81 14.36 -36.70 3.07
C GLY A 81 15.56 -37.61 2.79
N LEU A 82 16.71 -37.03 2.44
CA LEU A 82 17.96 -37.76 2.19
C LEU A 82 18.49 -38.44 3.46
N VAL A 83 18.51 -37.70 4.57
CA VAL A 83 18.94 -38.20 5.89
C VAL A 83 18.00 -39.31 6.35
N PHE A 84 16.69 -39.08 6.33
CA PHE A 84 15.69 -40.08 6.71
C PHE A 84 15.69 -41.31 5.80
N GLY A 85 15.85 -41.14 4.49
CA GLY A 85 15.97 -42.25 3.56
C GLY A 85 17.23 -43.09 3.80
N PHE A 86 18.36 -42.42 4.06
CA PHE A 86 19.62 -43.10 4.39
C PHE A 86 19.53 -43.86 5.73
N LEU A 87 19.00 -43.21 6.78
CA LEU A 87 18.75 -43.85 8.08
C LEU A 87 17.76 -45.01 7.94
N GLY A 88 16.65 -44.82 7.22
CA GLY A 88 15.65 -45.86 6.99
C GLY A 88 16.24 -47.09 6.31
N LYS A 89 17.05 -46.89 5.26
CA LYS A 89 17.79 -47.98 4.59
C LYS A 89 18.79 -48.67 5.51
N LYS A 90 19.49 -47.91 6.37
CA LYS A 90 20.50 -48.46 7.29
C LYS A 90 19.88 -49.22 8.47
N LEU A 91 18.72 -48.79 8.95
CA LEU A 91 17.99 -49.42 10.05
C LEU A 91 17.01 -50.52 9.59
N GLY A 92 16.85 -50.74 8.28
CA GLY A 92 15.91 -51.73 7.74
C GLY A 92 14.45 -51.36 7.97
N TRP A 93 14.14 -50.06 8.01
CA TRP A 93 12.76 -49.54 8.13
C TRP A 93 11.99 -49.56 6.80
N TRP A 94 12.58 -50.16 5.76
CA TRP A 94 12.01 -50.46 4.46
C TRP A 94 12.73 -51.69 3.89
#